data_AF-A0A8B9GZE3-F1
#
_entry.id   AF-A0A8B9GZE3-F1
#
_cell.length_a   1.000
_cell.length_b   1.000
_cell.length_c   1.000
_cell.angle_alpha   90.00
_cell.angle_beta   90.00
_cell.angle_gamma   90.00
#
_symmetry.space_group_name_H-M   'P 1'
#
loop_
_entity.id
_entity.type
_entity.pdbx_description
1 polymer ?
#
loop_
_entity_poly.entity_id
_entity_poly.type
_entity_poly.pdbx_seq_one_letter_code
_entity_poly.pdbx_strand_id
1 'polypeptide(L)'
;MRARVSLLALLCLLHAGRAHRFSALTFLRVDQDKECNMDCSGAPRKPLCASDGRTFSSRCEFQRAKCRDPQLEVIRGPCKDTSRCVAEKKYTEQQAKKLFPQVFVPVCNPDGTYSEVQCHSYTGYCWCVTPNGKPISGTAVANKKPRCQGKFFFYHECTICLCL
;
A
#
# COMPACT_ATOMS: atom_id res chain seq x y z
N MET A 1 45.20 20.58 51.89
CA MET A 1 43.79 20.69 51.49
C MET A 1 43.45 19.49 50.61
N ARG A 2 42.91 18.41 51.19
CA ARG A 2 42.58 17.18 50.46
C ARG A 2 41.14 17.32 49.94
N ALA A 3 41.00 17.57 48.64
CA ALA A 3 39.71 17.70 47.99
C ALA A 3 38.96 16.36 48.06
N ARG A 4 37.86 16.33 48.82
CA ARG A 4 36.90 15.22 48.81
C ARG A 4 36.16 15.26 47.48
N VAL A 5 36.58 14.46 46.52
CA VAL A 5 35.83 14.21 45.28
C VAL A 5 34.53 13.51 45.70
N SER A 6 33.41 14.21 45.58
CA SER A 6 32.10 13.70 46.00
C SER A 6 31.76 12.43 45.20
N LEU A 7 31.30 11.38 45.89
CA LEU A 7 30.97 10.06 45.31
C LEU A 7 29.96 10.15 44.14
N LEU A 8 29.18 11.23 44.08
CA LEU A 8 28.27 11.57 43.00
C LEU A 8 28.99 11.84 41.66
N ALA A 9 30.22 12.34 41.67
CA ALA A 9 30.99 12.59 40.44
C ALA A 9 31.48 11.29 39.77
N LEU A 10 31.72 10.23 40.55
CA LEU A 10 32.08 8.90 40.02
C LEU A 10 30.86 8.17 39.41
N LEU A 11 29.65 8.46 39.86
CA LEU A 11 28.41 7.89 39.31
C LEU A 11 28.00 8.52 37.96
N CYS A 12 28.43 9.75 37.67
CA CYS A 12 28.22 10.37 36.35
C CYS A 12 29.08 9.73 35.25
N LEU A 13 30.25 9.18 35.58
CA LEU A 13 31.14 8.54 34.59
C LEU A 13 30.67 7.12 34.19
N LEU A 14 29.77 6.50 34.96
CA LEU A 14 29.21 5.18 34.66
C LEU A 14 27.95 5.23 33.77
N HIS A 15 27.40 6.42 33.49
CA HIS A 15 26.29 6.62 32.56
C HIS A 15 26.73 7.17 31.19
N ALA A 16 28.01 7.08 30.84
CA ALA A 16 28.48 7.21 29.45
C ALA A 16 28.18 5.94 28.61
N GLY A 17 27.08 5.25 28.95
CA GLY A 17 26.55 4.11 28.23
C GLY A 17 25.76 4.58 27.03
N ARG A 18 26.39 4.46 25.85
CA ARG A 18 25.73 4.38 24.54
C ARG A 18 24.99 5.65 24.14
N ALA A 19 25.75 6.58 23.56
CA ALA A 19 25.22 7.50 22.56
C ALA A 19 24.62 6.66 21.41
N HIS A 20 23.35 6.27 21.53
CA HIS A 20 22.54 5.95 20.38
C HIS A 20 22.49 7.25 19.56
N ARG A 21 23.31 7.29 18.51
CA ARG A 21 23.16 8.21 17.40
C ARG A 21 21.73 8.02 16.87
N PHE A 22 20.78 8.74 17.44
CA PHE A 22 19.53 9.05 16.79
C PHE A 22 19.89 10.00 15.66
N SER A 23 20.34 9.41 14.55
CA SER A 23 20.48 10.11 13.30
C SER A 23 19.09 10.63 12.96
N ALA A 24 18.92 11.95 13.00
CA ALA A 24 17.71 12.67 12.63
C ALA A 24 17.48 12.62 11.10
N LEU A 25 17.43 11.40 10.56
CA LEU A 25 17.26 11.06 9.15
C LEU A 25 16.18 9.99 8.94
N THR A 26 15.22 9.87 9.86
CA THR A 26 14.07 8.94 9.72
C THR A 26 12.93 9.51 8.85
N PHE A 27 13.20 10.45 7.95
CA PHE A 27 12.17 11.17 7.20
C PHE A 27 11.95 10.75 5.73
N LEU A 28 12.55 9.66 5.23
CA LEU A 28 12.11 9.06 3.97
C LEU A 28 12.08 7.53 4.08
N ARG A 29 10.91 6.97 4.37
CA ARG A 29 10.57 5.57 4.09
C ARG A 29 10.53 5.33 2.58
N VAL A 30 11.71 5.34 1.94
CA VAL A 30 11.87 5.05 0.50
C VAL A 30 12.83 3.86 0.27
N ASP A 31 13.34 3.21 1.34
CA ASP A 31 14.25 2.06 1.20
C ASP A 31 13.57 0.69 1.28
N GLN A 32 12.39 0.57 1.90
CA GLN A 32 11.74 -0.74 2.10
C GLN A 32 11.18 -1.37 0.80
N ASP A 33 10.95 -0.58 -0.24
CA ASP A 33 10.38 -1.08 -1.51
C ASP A 33 11.42 -1.80 -2.39
N LYS A 34 12.72 -1.63 -2.11
CA LYS A 34 13.80 -2.29 -2.87
C LYS A 34 13.95 -3.76 -2.52
N GLU A 35 13.66 -4.17 -1.28
CA GLU A 35 13.89 -5.55 -0.80
C GLU A 35 12.86 -6.56 -1.31
N CYS A 36 11.65 -6.11 -1.66
CA CYS A 36 10.61 -6.99 -2.19
C CYS A 36 10.61 -7.08 -3.72
N ASN A 37 11.42 -6.29 -4.43
CA ASN A 37 11.38 -6.21 -5.90
C ASN A 37 12.21 -7.32 -6.56
N MET A 38 11.70 -8.55 -6.49
CA MET A 38 12.28 -9.71 -7.18
C MET A 38 11.72 -9.88 -8.61
N ASP A 39 12.58 -10.32 -9.54
CA ASP A 39 12.19 -10.67 -10.91
C ASP A 39 11.52 -12.05 -10.94
N CYS A 40 10.32 -12.10 -11.53
CA CYS A 40 9.50 -13.30 -11.66
C CYS A 40 9.27 -13.72 -13.12
N SER A 41 9.98 -13.11 -14.08
CA SER A 41 9.75 -13.29 -15.52
C SER A 41 9.91 -14.74 -15.99
N GLY A 42 10.79 -15.52 -15.35
CA GLY A 42 11.01 -16.94 -15.64
C GLY A 42 10.25 -17.93 -14.73
N ALA A 43 9.36 -17.45 -13.85
CA ALA A 43 8.74 -18.32 -12.86
C ALA A 43 7.69 -19.26 -13.48
N PRO A 44 7.58 -20.53 -13.01
CA PRO A 44 6.55 -21.44 -13.46
C PRO A 44 5.15 -20.87 -13.23
N ARG A 45 4.31 -20.90 -14.27
CA ARG A 45 2.90 -20.49 -14.16
C ARG A 45 2.10 -21.57 -13.43
N LYS A 46 1.88 -21.32 -12.15
CA LYS A 46 1.05 -22.14 -11.27
C LYS A 46 0.16 -21.18 -10.50
N PRO A 47 -1.09 -20.96 -10.96
CA PRO A 47 -1.93 -19.94 -10.37
C PRO A 47 -2.34 -20.30 -8.94
N LEU A 48 -2.31 -19.31 -8.06
CA LEU A 48 -2.59 -19.44 -6.64
C LEU A 48 -3.56 -18.35 -6.21
N CYS A 49 -4.57 -18.71 -5.45
CA CYS A 49 -5.47 -17.79 -4.80
C CYS A 49 -4.83 -17.34 -3.50
N ALA A 50 -4.93 -16.06 -3.17
CA ALA A 50 -4.48 -15.55 -1.88
C ALA A 50 -5.67 -15.24 -0.96
N SER A 51 -5.41 -15.02 0.32
CA SER A 51 -6.41 -14.67 1.34
C SER A 51 -7.12 -13.35 1.06
N ASP A 52 -6.49 -12.45 0.30
CA ASP A 52 -7.06 -11.21 -0.21
C ASP A 52 -7.91 -11.41 -1.49
N GLY A 53 -8.06 -12.66 -1.94
CA GLY A 53 -8.84 -13.02 -3.12
C GLY A 53 -8.19 -12.68 -4.46
N ARG A 54 -6.89 -12.32 -4.47
CA ARG A 54 -6.14 -12.16 -5.72
C ARG A 54 -5.60 -13.50 -6.20
N THR A 55 -5.75 -13.74 -7.51
CA THR A 55 -5.04 -14.84 -8.16
C THR A 55 -3.66 -14.37 -8.60
N PHE A 56 -2.62 -14.98 -8.05
CA PHE A 56 -1.22 -14.82 -8.44
C PHE A 56 -0.88 -15.83 -9.52
N SER A 57 -0.22 -15.41 -10.60
CA SER A 57 0.14 -16.28 -11.73
C SER A 57 1.25 -17.28 -11.41
N SER A 58 2.05 -17.00 -10.37
CA SER A 58 3.12 -17.88 -9.90
C SER A 58 3.36 -17.73 -8.39
N ARG A 59 4.09 -18.68 -7.82
CA ARG A 59 4.55 -18.63 -6.43
C ARG A 59 5.50 -17.44 -6.17
N CYS A 60 6.32 -17.08 -7.16
CA CYS A 60 7.23 -15.93 -7.08
C CYS A 60 6.43 -14.64 -6.91
N GLU A 61 5.40 -14.46 -7.74
CA GLU A 61 4.53 -13.29 -7.68
C GLU A 61 3.79 -13.18 -6.33
N PHE A 62 3.35 -14.32 -5.81
CA PHE A 62 2.78 -14.39 -4.46
C PHE A 62 3.79 -13.98 -3.38
N GLN A 63 5.03 -14.48 -3.42
CA GLN A 63 6.06 -14.15 -2.44
C GLN A 63 6.45 -12.66 -2.48
N ARG A 64 6.53 -12.09 -3.68
CA ARG A 64 6.73 -10.65 -3.88
C ARG A 64 5.64 -9.83 -3.20
N ALA A 65 4.37 -10.27 -3.28
CA ALA A 65 3.27 -9.62 -2.59
C ALA A 65 3.28 -9.88 -1.08
N LYS A 66 3.56 -11.10 -0.63
CA LYS A 66 3.67 -11.45 0.81
C LYS A 66 4.79 -10.71 1.52
N CYS A 67 5.86 -10.36 0.80
CA CYS A 67 6.91 -9.48 1.32
C CYS A 67 6.38 -8.10 1.69
N ARG A 68 5.39 -7.58 0.95
CA ARG A 68 4.73 -6.30 1.22
C ARG A 68 3.58 -6.42 2.23
N ASP A 69 2.88 -7.56 2.23
CA ASP A 69 1.80 -7.90 3.16
C ASP A 69 2.07 -9.26 3.83
N PRO A 70 2.69 -9.28 5.02
CA PRO A 70 3.01 -10.51 5.72
C PRO A 70 1.81 -11.37 6.13
N GLN A 71 0.59 -10.81 6.15
CA GLN A 71 -0.64 -11.52 6.51
C GLN A 71 -1.25 -12.28 5.31
N LEU A 72 -0.62 -12.17 4.13
CA LEU A 72 -1.10 -12.81 2.92
C LEU A 72 -0.86 -14.34 2.96
N GLU A 73 -1.93 -15.10 2.77
CA GLU A 73 -1.91 -16.57 2.83
C GLU A 73 -2.41 -17.19 1.52
N VAL A 74 -1.96 -18.41 1.22
CA VAL A 74 -2.35 -19.12 0.00
C VAL A 74 -3.60 -19.97 0.23
N ILE A 75 -4.61 -19.73 -0.59
CA ILE A 75 -5.76 -20.60 -0.81
C ILE A 75 -5.44 -21.50 -2.03
N ARG A 76 -5.84 -22.77 -1.99
CA ARG A 76 -5.54 -23.76 -3.05
C ARG A 76 -6.18 -23.36 -4.40
N GLY A 77 -5.42 -23.53 -5.48
CA GLY A 77 -5.87 -23.27 -6.86
C GLY A 77 -5.99 -21.78 -7.18
N PRO A 78 -6.42 -21.39 -8.39
CA PRO A 78 -6.84 -20.02 -8.68
C PRO A 78 -8.07 -19.64 -7.86
N CYS A 79 -8.27 -18.35 -7.58
CA CYS A 79 -9.54 -17.94 -6.98
C CYS A 79 -10.65 -18.28 -7.98
N LYS A 80 -11.83 -18.70 -7.48
CA LYS A 80 -13.03 -18.82 -8.33
C LYS A 80 -13.20 -17.51 -9.11
N ASP A 81 -13.69 -17.57 -10.35
CA ASP A 81 -13.84 -16.46 -11.33
C ASP A 81 -14.62 -15.26 -10.79
N THR A 82 -14.06 -14.64 -9.76
CA THR A 82 -14.54 -13.46 -9.08
C THR A 82 -13.53 -12.41 -9.45
N SER A 83 -14.00 -11.36 -10.11
CA SER A 83 -13.13 -10.28 -10.51
C SER A 83 -12.39 -9.71 -9.30
N ARG A 84 -11.21 -9.12 -9.55
CA ARG A 84 -10.34 -8.59 -8.49
C ARG A 84 -11.07 -7.61 -7.58
N CYS A 85 -11.88 -6.71 -8.14
CA CYS A 85 -12.65 -5.76 -7.36
C CYS A 85 -13.66 -6.47 -6.45
N VAL A 86 -14.40 -7.46 -6.96
CA VAL A 86 -15.42 -8.18 -6.19
C VAL A 86 -14.78 -8.98 -5.05
N ALA A 87 -13.62 -9.59 -5.31
CA ALA A 87 -12.85 -10.29 -4.30
C ALA A 87 -12.36 -9.34 -3.19
N GLU A 88 -11.77 -8.20 -3.57
CA GLU A 88 -11.28 -7.17 -2.64
C GLU A 88 -12.42 -6.56 -1.82
N LYS A 89 -13.56 -6.26 -2.47
CA LYS A 89 -14.78 -5.77 -1.82
C LYS A 89 -15.26 -6.75 -0.75
N LYS A 90 -15.37 -8.05 -1.08
CA LYS A 90 -15.81 -9.07 -0.14
C LYS A 90 -14.86 -9.19 1.07
N TYR A 91 -13.55 -9.12 0.85
CA TYR A 91 -12.56 -9.17 1.92
C TYR A 91 -12.66 -7.93 2.83
N THR A 92 -12.67 -6.74 2.24
CA THR A 92 -12.73 -5.46 2.98
C THR A 92 -14.06 -5.26 3.72
N GLU A 93 -15.19 -5.69 3.15
CA GLU A 93 -16.48 -5.69 3.85
C GLU A 93 -16.47 -6.57 5.11
N GLN A 94 -15.79 -7.72 5.07
CA GLN A 94 -15.64 -8.58 6.26
C GLN A 94 -14.78 -7.91 7.34
N GLN A 95 -13.74 -7.16 6.93
CA GLN A 95 -12.89 -6.39 7.85
C GLN A 95 -13.64 -5.18 8.43
N ALA A 96 -14.43 -4.47 7.62
CA ALA A 96 -15.21 -3.31 8.06
C ALA A 96 -16.23 -3.66 9.16
N LYS A 97 -16.75 -4.90 9.17
CA LYS A 97 -17.61 -5.41 10.26
C LYS A 97 -16.88 -5.57 11.59
N LYS A 98 -15.55 -5.64 11.59
CA LYS A 98 -14.70 -5.79 12.79
C LYS A 98 -14.00 -4.50 13.20
N LEU A 99 -13.65 -3.62 12.26
CA LEU A 99 -12.74 -2.48 12.46
C LEU A 99 -13.36 -1.06 12.35
N PHE A 100 -14.69 -0.92 12.33
CA PHE A 100 -15.40 0.39 12.29
C PHE A 100 -15.20 1.18 10.97
N PRO A 101 -15.97 2.27 10.68
CA PRO A 101 -16.26 2.74 9.30
C PRO A 101 -15.09 3.43 8.59
N GLN A 102 -13.91 3.48 9.20
CA GLN A 102 -12.67 3.99 8.61
C GLN A 102 -12.01 3.04 7.60
N VAL A 103 -12.54 1.83 7.41
CA VAL A 103 -12.06 0.88 6.40
C VAL A 103 -12.62 1.25 5.02
N PHE A 104 -11.72 1.47 4.06
CA PHE A 104 -12.08 1.63 2.66
C PHE A 104 -12.64 0.33 2.07
N VAL A 105 -13.83 0.41 1.47
CA VAL A 105 -14.42 -0.68 0.69
C VAL A 105 -14.52 -0.22 -0.76
N PRO A 106 -13.92 -0.94 -1.73
CA PRO A 106 -13.96 -0.53 -3.12
C PRO A 106 -15.34 -0.72 -3.75
N VAL A 107 -15.72 0.22 -4.61
CA VAL A 107 -16.89 0.12 -5.48
C VAL A 107 -16.52 -0.62 -6.77
N CYS A 108 -17.38 -1.56 -7.17
CA CYS A 108 -17.22 -2.36 -8.39
C CYS A 108 -18.40 -2.13 -9.32
N ASN A 109 -18.14 -2.19 -10.62
CA ASN A 109 -19.14 -2.23 -11.66
C ASN A 109 -19.82 -3.62 -11.73
N PRO A 110 -20.98 -3.76 -12.40
CA PRO A 110 -21.69 -5.04 -12.53
C PRO A 110 -20.90 -6.14 -13.27
N ASP A 111 -20.01 -5.76 -14.18
CA ASP A 111 -19.07 -6.64 -14.87
C ASP A 111 -17.89 -7.10 -13.98
N GLY A 112 -17.82 -6.57 -12.75
CA GLY A 112 -16.80 -6.87 -11.77
C GLY A 112 -15.54 -6.01 -11.88
N THR A 113 -15.42 -5.07 -12.82
CA THR A 113 -14.28 -4.16 -12.83
C THR A 113 -14.37 -3.14 -11.70
N TYR A 114 -13.28 -2.43 -11.42
CA TYR A 114 -13.34 -1.27 -10.53
C TYR A 114 -14.17 -0.16 -11.18
N SER A 115 -14.98 0.52 -10.38
CA SER A 115 -15.58 1.79 -10.79
C SER A 115 -14.47 2.81 -11.01
N GLU A 116 -14.53 3.58 -12.09
CA GLU A 116 -13.51 4.61 -12.37
C GLU A 116 -13.39 5.62 -11.24
N VAL A 117 -14.49 5.90 -10.53
CA VAL A 117 -14.51 6.74 -9.33
C VAL A 117 -14.64 5.85 -8.10
N GLN A 118 -13.69 6.00 -7.17
CA GLN A 118 -13.75 5.42 -5.82
C GLN A 118 -13.99 6.53 -4.80
N CYS A 119 -14.78 6.24 -3.76
CA CYS A 119 -15.07 7.20 -2.69
C CYS A 119 -14.91 6.53 -1.33
N HIS A 120 -14.29 7.24 -0.39
CA HIS A 120 -14.12 6.84 0.99
C HIS A 120 -15.16 7.54 1.88
N SER A 121 -16.25 6.84 2.20
CA SER A 121 -17.40 7.43 2.89
C SER A 121 -17.08 8.12 4.21
N TYR A 122 -16.10 7.62 4.97
CA TYR A 122 -15.72 8.20 6.26
C TYR A 122 -14.89 9.49 6.15
N THR A 123 -14.04 9.62 5.13
CA THR A 123 -13.17 10.80 4.97
C THR A 123 -13.77 11.81 3.99
N GLY A 124 -14.79 11.41 3.22
CA GLY A 124 -15.42 12.22 2.18
C GLY A 124 -14.59 12.38 0.91
N TYR A 125 -13.42 11.74 0.81
CA TYR A 125 -12.57 11.85 -0.37
C TYR A 125 -13.01 10.89 -1.47
N CYS A 126 -13.02 11.36 -2.71
CA CYS A 126 -13.17 10.54 -3.91
C CYS A 126 -11.99 10.75 -4.86
N TRP A 127 -11.58 9.71 -5.58
CA TRP A 127 -10.47 9.74 -6.54
C TRP A 127 -10.77 8.86 -7.75
N CYS A 128 -10.04 9.07 -8.84
CA CYS A 128 -10.09 8.17 -9.99
C CYS A 128 -9.15 6.98 -9.80
N VAL A 129 -9.50 5.82 -10.35
CA VAL A 129 -8.63 4.64 -10.40
C VAL A 129 -8.41 4.12 -11.82
N THR A 130 -7.32 3.38 -12.01
CA THR A 130 -7.06 2.61 -13.23
C THR A 130 -7.98 1.38 -13.32
N PRO A 131 -8.09 0.70 -14.47
CA PRO A 131 -8.86 -0.55 -14.59
C PRO A 131 -8.43 -1.66 -13.59
N ASN A 132 -7.20 -1.58 -13.07
CA ASN A 132 -6.66 -2.48 -12.06
C ASN A 132 -6.91 -2.03 -10.61
N GLY A 133 -7.63 -0.93 -10.40
CA GLY A 133 -7.98 -0.39 -9.09
C GLY A 133 -6.92 0.53 -8.46
N LYS A 134 -5.85 0.88 -9.19
CA LYS A 134 -4.79 1.75 -8.66
C LYS A 134 -5.26 3.22 -8.65
N PRO A 135 -5.14 3.96 -7.53
CA PRO A 135 -5.43 5.39 -7.49
C PRO A 135 -4.61 6.20 -8.49
N ILE A 136 -5.23 7.22 -9.06
CA ILE A 136 -4.62 8.16 -9.98
C ILE A 136 -4.22 9.42 -9.20
N SER A 137 -2.93 9.74 -9.22
CA SER A 137 -2.38 10.94 -8.59
C SER A 137 -3.04 12.22 -9.12
N GLY A 138 -3.36 13.16 -8.23
CA GLY A 138 -3.97 14.45 -8.58
C GLY A 138 -5.48 14.43 -8.83
N THR A 139 -6.15 13.27 -8.72
CA THR A 139 -7.61 13.17 -8.93
C THR A 139 -8.43 13.15 -7.65
N ALA A 140 -7.78 13.16 -6.49
CA ALA A 140 -8.45 13.13 -5.19
C ALA A 140 -9.12 14.47 -4.89
N VAL A 141 -10.42 14.44 -4.58
CA VAL A 141 -11.24 15.60 -4.24
C VAL A 141 -12.07 15.32 -3.00
N ALA A 142 -12.27 16.34 -2.16
CA ALA A 142 -13.08 16.23 -0.94
C ALA A 142 -14.55 16.58 -1.21
N ASN A 143 -15.47 15.76 -0.68
CA ASN A 143 -16.92 15.94 -0.68
C ASN A 143 -17.56 16.13 -2.08
N LYS A 144 -16.86 15.71 -3.14
CA LYS A 144 -17.29 15.82 -4.54
C LYS A 144 -16.82 14.57 -5.30
N LYS A 145 -17.41 14.32 -6.48
CA LYS A 145 -16.92 13.27 -7.39
C LYS A 145 -15.98 13.87 -8.44
N PRO A 146 -14.77 13.32 -8.65
CA PRO A 146 -13.88 13.79 -9.70
C PRO A 146 -14.42 13.39 -11.08
N ARG A 147 -14.02 14.13 -12.12
CA ARG A 147 -14.29 13.74 -13.50
C ARG A 147 -13.17 12.85 -14.01
N CYS A 148 -13.42 11.55 -14.07
CA CYS A 148 -12.49 10.60 -14.66
C CYS A 148 -12.69 10.62 -16.18
N GLN A 149 -11.83 11.34 -16.89
CA GLN A 149 -11.80 11.27 -18.34
C GLN A 149 -11.00 10.03 -18.71
N GLY A 150 -11.66 9.00 -19.24
CA GLY A 150 -11.07 7.72 -19.69
C GLY A 150 -10.05 7.83 -20.84
N LYS A 151 -9.35 8.96 -20.98
CA LYS A 151 -8.38 9.28 -22.03
C LYS A 151 -7.10 9.99 -21.54
N PHE A 152 -6.81 10.04 -20.25
CA PHE A 152 -5.61 10.71 -19.73
C PHE A 152 -4.47 9.77 -19.28
N PHE A 153 -4.50 8.47 -19.60
CA PHE A 153 -3.40 7.53 -19.25
C PHE A 153 -2.41 7.19 -20.36
N PHE A 154 -2.58 7.75 -21.57
CA PHE A 154 -1.60 7.58 -22.66
C PHE A 154 -0.95 8.90 -23.12
N TYR A 155 -1.27 10.04 -22.50
CA TYR A 155 -0.75 11.35 -22.92
C TYR A 155 -0.02 12.16 -21.83
N HIS A 156 0.45 11.51 -20.76
CA HIS A 156 1.39 12.15 -19.81
C HIS A 156 2.88 11.85 -20.10
N GLU A 157 3.20 11.37 -21.32
CA GLU A 157 4.50 11.59 -21.98
C GLU A 157 4.40 12.73 -23.03
N CYS A 158 3.37 13.59 -22.96
CA CYS A 158 3.29 14.80 -23.79
C CYS A 158 2.84 15.99 -22.94
N THR A 159 3.73 16.49 -22.09
CA THR A 159 3.59 17.87 -21.58
C THR A 159 4.96 18.52 -21.51
N ILE A 160 5.43 19.05 -22.64
CA ILE A 160 6.31 20.23 -22.62
C ILE A 160 5.79 21.20 -23.68
N CYS A 161 5.25 22.33 -23.19
CA CYS A 161 5.17 23.68 -23.78
C CYS A 161 4.71 23.82 -25.25
N LEU A 162 3.69 24.61 -25.62
CA LEU A 162 3.37 25.97 -25.21
C LEU A 162 1.92 26.30 -25.57
N CYS A 163 1.24 27.02 -24.67
CA CYS A 163 0.33 28.07 -25.10
C CYS A 163 1.19 29.33 -25.33
N LEU A 164 1.33 29.76 -26.58
CA LEU A 164 1.58 31.13 -27.00
C LEU A 164 1.10 31.28 -28.45
#